data_AF-A0A536YQ42-F1
#
_entry.id   AF-A0A536YQ42-F1
#
_cell.length_a   1.000
_cell.length_b   1.000
_cell.length_c   1.000
_cell.angle_alpha   90.00
_cell.angle_beta   90.00
_cell.angle_gamma   90.00
#
_symmetry.space_group_name_H-M   'P 1'
#
loop_
_entity.id
_entity.type
_entity.pdbx_description
1 polymer ?
#
loop_
_entity_poly.entity_id
_entity_poly.type
_entity_poly.pdbx_seq_one_letter_code
_entity_poly.pdbx_strand_id
1 'polypeptide(L)'
;MLLPILLLHAFRHLGLMFLAPGGTYAGLAPQFAYPAAFGDLLAALLAVVAIPAVALNARGARLLVWVFNVEGTVDLIAAIALATVYGAAAHMGPAYWIPAFWVPALLVTHYITFTFLLRYWKSGAPAQREP
;
A
#
# COMPACT_ATOMS: atom_id res chain seq x y z
N MET A 1 13.60 -9.35 -3.76
CA MET A 1 12.21 -9.72 -3.38
C MET A 1 11.29 -8.51 -3.22
N LEU A 2 11.72 -7.43 -2.55
CA LEU A 2 10.86 -6.27 -2.28
C LEU A 2 10.58 -5.39 -3.51
N LEU A 3 11.50 -5.31 -4.48
CA LEU A 3 11.35 -4.48 -5.67
C LEU A 3 10.05 -4.74 -6.46
N PRO A 4 9.70 -5.99 -6.84
CA PRO A 4 8.42 -6.28 -7.47
C PRO A 4 7.19 -5.87 -6.63
N ILE A 5 7.26 -6.03 -5.31
CA ILE A 5 6.18 -5.64 -4.40
C ILE A 5 6.01 -4.12 -4.39
N LEU A 6 7.11 -3.36 -4.29
CA LEU A 6 7.06 -1.89 -4.31
C LEU A 6 6.57 -1.38 -5.67
N LEU A 7 6.99 -2.01 -6.77
CA LEU A 7 6.49 -1.68 -8.11
C LEU A 7 4.98 -1.90 -8.23
N LEU A 8 4.46 -3.01 -7.70
CA LEU A 8 3.01 -3.24 -7.63
C LEU A 8 2.30 -2.11 -6.86
N HIS A 9 2.86 -1.69 -5.73
CA HIS A 9 2.26 -0.63 -4.91
C HIS A 9 2.38 0.78 -5.51
N ALA A 10 3.33 1.04 -6.41
CA ALA A 10 3.40 2.30 -7.14
C ALA A 10 2.16 2.55 -8.02
N PHE A 11 1.44 1.49 -8.40
CA PHE A 11 0.17 1.61 -9.13
C PHE A 11 -1.02 1.93 -8.24
N ARG A 12 -0.86 2.08 -6.91
CA ARG A 12 -1.97 2.42 -6.02
C ARG A 12 -2.59 3.80 -6.28
N HIS A 13 -1.99 4.65 -7.11
CA HIS A 13 -2.65 5.87 -7.62
C HIS A 13 -4.02 5.59 -8.29
N LEU A 14 -4.31 4.34 -8.69
CA LEU A 14 -5.62 3.88 -9.12
C LEU A 14 -6.74 4.16 -8.10
N GLY A 15 -6.44 4.26 -6.80
CA GLY A 15 -7.42 4.66 -5.78
C GLY A 15 -8.05 6.04 -6.03
N LEU A 16 -7.37 6.92 -6.79
CA LEU A 16 -7.94 8.20 -7.22
C LEU A 16 -9.17 8.03 -8.12
N MET A 17 -9.41 6.84 -8.69
CA MET A 17 -10.65 6.53 -9.41
C MET A 17 -11.90 6.72 -8.55
N PHE A 18 -11.80 6.64 -7.22
CA PHE A 18 -12.94 6.91 -6.34
C PHE A 18 -13.42 8.37 -6.37
N LEU A 19 -12.53 9.30 -6.77
CA LEU A 19 -12.81 10.74 -6.89
C LEU A 19 -13.00 11.18 -8.35
N ALA A 20 -12.61 10.34 -9.32
CA ALA A 20 -12.64 10.68 -10.73
C ALA A 20 -14.08 10.66 -11.28
N PRO A 21 -14.51 11.69 -12.06
CA PRO A 21 -15.78 11.65 -12.75
C PRO A 21 -15.89 10.40 -13.65
N GLY A 22 -16.97 9.64 -13.50
CA GLY A 22 -17.21 8.40 -14.24
C GLY A 22 -16.51 7.15 -13.69
N GLY A 23 -15.64 7.29 -12.67
CA GLY A 23 -15.01 6.16 -11.99
C GLY A 23 -15.94 5.43 -11.03
N THR A 24 -16.99 6.11 -10.56
CA THR A 24 -17.95 5.63 -9.56
C THR A 24 -19.36 6.10 -9.89
N TYR A 25 -20.37 5.51 -9.24
CA TYR A 25 -21.75 5.96 -9.37
C TYR A 25 -22.06 7.09 -8.39
N ALA A 26 -23.12 7.85 -8.69
CA ALA A 26 -23.65 8.83 -7.75
C ALA A 26 -24.02 8.15 -6.42
N GLY A 27 -23.71 8.81 -5.31
CA GLY A 27 -23.99 8.31 -3.96
C GLY A 27 -22.84 7.57 -3.29
N LEU A 28 -21.65 7.48 -3.90
CA LEU A 28 -20.48 6.97 -3.18
C LEU A 28 -20.17 7.85 -1.97
N ALA A 29 -20.11 7.23 -0.79
CA ALA A 29 -19.87 7.94 0.46
C ALA A 29 -18.50 8.65 0.46
N PRO A 30 -18.45 9.99 0.63
CA PRO A 30 -17.20 10.73 0.71
C PRO A 30 -16.29 10.26 1.85
N GLN A 31 -16.87 9.75 2.92
CA GLN A 31 -16.17 9.20 4.08
C GLN A 31 -15.34 7.95 3.73
N PHE A 32 -15.68 7.24 2.66
CA PHE A 32 -14.85 6.18 2.10
C PHE A 32 -13.96 6.71 0.97
N ALA A 33 -14.54 7.45 0.03
CA ALA A 33 -13.88 7.84 -1.21
C ALA A 33 -12.61 8.69 -0.97
N TYR A 34 -12.68 9.68 -0.07
CA TYR A 34 -11.55 10.55 0.20
C TYR A 34 -10.42 9.81 0.94
N PRO A 35 -10.66 9.16 2.10
CA PRO A 35 -9.60 8.43 2.79
C PRO A 35 -8.94 7.36 1.92
N ALA A 36 -9.74 6.55 1.22
CA ALA A 36 -9.20 5.49 0.36
C ALA A 36 -8.35 6.05 -0.78
N ALA A 37 -8.82 7.09 -1.48
CA ALA A 37 -8.10 7.67 -2.60
C ALA A 37 -6.76 8.31 -2.18
N PHE A 38 -6.76 9.05 -1.05
CA PHE A 38 -5.56 9.73 -0.58
C PHE A 38 -4.58 8.80 0.13
N GLY A 39 -5.06 7.79 0.87
CA GLY A 39 -4.19 6.78 1.46
C GLY A 39 -3.54 5.90 0.40
N ASP A 40 -4.29 5.49 -0.62
CA ASP A 40 -3.70 4.81 -1.79
C ASP A 40 -2.63 5.65 -2.51
N LEU A 41 -2.87 6.97 -2.66
CA LEU A 41 -1.89 7.88 -3.24
C LEU A 41 -0.63 8.01 -2.36
N LEU A 42 -0.80 8.12 -1.04
CA LEU A 42 0.31 8.19 -0.10
C LEU A 42 1.15 6.91 -0.13
N ALA A 43 0.49 5.74 -0.09
CA ALA A 43 1.14 4.44 -0.22
C ALA A 43 1.91 4.31 -1.54
N ALA A 44 1.34 4.79 -2.65
CA ALA A 44 2.02 4.79 -3.95
C ALA A 44 3.28 5.67 -3.93
N LEU A 45 3.21 6.87 -3.37
CA LEU A 45 4.35 7.78 -3.25
C LEU A 45 5.46 7.18 -2.38
N LEU A 46 5.09 6.61 -1.22
CA LEU A 46 6.03 5.92 -0.34
C LEU A 46 6.70 4.73 -1.04
N ALA A 47 5.95 3.96 -1.83
CA ALA A 47 6.49 2.88 -2.63
C ALA A 47 7.50 3.39 -3.67
N VAL A 48 7.15 4.44 -4.44
CA VAL A 48 8.03 5.06 -5.44
C VAL A 48 9.33 5.57 -4.81
N VAL A 49 9.27 6.19 -3.63
CA VAL A 49 10.46 6.65 -2.89
C VAL A 49 11.28 5.48 -2.35
N ALA A 50 10.64 4.39 -1.92
CA ALA A 50 11.32 3.21 -1.41
C ALA A 50 12.04 2.40 -2.51
N ILE A 51 11.57 2.42 -3.76
CA ILE A 51 12.18 1.70 -4.89
C ILE A 51 13.68 2.02 -5.06
N PRO A 52 14.11 3.27 -5.28
CA PRO A 52 15.53 3.58 -5.45
C PRO A 52 16.32 3.31 -4.16
N ALA A 53 15.73 3.53 -2.98
CA ALA A 53 16.39 3.25 -1.71
C ALA A 53 16.71 1.76 -1.56
N VAL A 54 15.78 0.87 -1.91
CA VAL A 54 15.98 -0.58 -1.89
C VAL A 54 16.91 -1.04 -3.02
N ALA A 55 16.76 -0.50 -4.23
CA ALA A 55 17.61 -0.86 -5.37
C ALA A 55 19.09 -0.52 -5.14
N LEU A 56 19.37 0.58 -4.46
CA LEU A 56 20.73 1.07 -4.17
C LEU A 56 21.27 0.60 -2.81
N ASN A 57 20.54 -0.26 -2.09
CA ASN A 57 20.88 -0.68 -0.72
C ASN A 57 21.18 0.49 0.24
N ALA A 58 20.41 1.58 0.13
CA ALA A 58 20.61 2.76 0.96
C ALA A 58 20.39 2.43 2.46
N ARG A 59 21.13 3.11 3.35
CA ARG A 59 21.05 2.91 4.81
C ARG A 59 19.64 3.09 5.37
N GLY A 60 18.83 3.97 4.75
CA GLY A 60 17.44 4.25 5.13
C GLY A 60 16.39 3.33 4.49
N ALA A 61 16.77 2.41 3.60
CA ALA A 61 15.82 1.59 2.84
C ALA A 61 14.90 0.78 3.75
N ARG A 62 15.45 0.19 4.83
CA ARG A 62 14.66 -0.58 5.79
C ARG A 62 13.59 0.26 6.48
N LEU A 63 13.91 1.49 6.86
CA LEU A 63 12.96 2.40 7.51
C LEU A 63 11.85 2.81 6.54
N LEU A 64 12.21 3.18 5.30
CA LEU A 64 11.24 3.55 4.27
C LEU A 64 10.26 2.42 3.96
N VAL A 65 10.75 1.19 3.82
CA VAL A 65 9.88 0.01 3.60
C VAL A 65 8.99 -0.24 4.81
N TRP A 66 9.47 -0.02 6.04
CA TRP A 66 8.62 -0.12 7.25
C TRP A 66 7.50 0.92 7.24
N VAL A 67 7.82 2.19 6.98
CA VAL A 67 6.84 3.29 6.94
C VAL A 67 5.78 3.00 5.88
N PHE A 68 6.21 2.67 4.66
CA PHE A 68 5.35 2.23 3.57
C PHE A 68 4.44 1.06 3.98
N ASN A 69 5.00 0.03 4.62
CA ASN A 69 4.25 -1.18 4.90
C ASN A 69 3.20 -0.98 5.99
N VAL A 70 3.52 -0.17 7.01
CA VAL A 70 2.58 0.19 8.08
C VAL A 70 1.48 1.10 7.55
N GLU A 71 1.85 2.16 6.84
CA GLU A 71 0.89 3.11 6.27
C GLU A 71 -0.07 2.42 5.32
N GLY A 72 0.43 1.65 4.35
CA GLY A 72 -0.41 0.96 3.38
C GLY A 72 -1.32 -0.11 3.99
N THR A 73 -0.93 -0.72 5.13
CA THR A 73 -1.79 -1.65 5.86
C THR A 73 -2.90 -0.93 6.60
N VAL A 74 -2.59 0.19 7.25
CA VAL A 74 -3.58 1.01 7.95
C VAL A 74 -4.60 1.57 6.96
N ASP A 75 -4.13 2.05 5.81
CA ASP A 75 -5.00 2.53 4.74
C ASP A 75 -5.98 1.44 4.27
N LEU A 76 -5.50 0.23 3.94
CA LEU A 76 -6.39 -0.84 3.49
C LEU A 76 -7.42 -1.25 4.54
N ILE A 77 -7.02 -1.32 5.82
CA ILE A 77 -7.95 -1.61 6.92
C ILE A 77 -9.01 -0.51 7.03
N ALA A 78 -8.58 0.76 6.98
CA ALA A 78 -9.49 1.89 7.02
C ALA A 78 -10.45 1.89 5.82
N ALA A 79 -9.95 1.66 4.61
CA ALA A 79 -10.75 1.57 3.39
C ALA A 79 -11.81 0.47 3.48
N ILE A 80 -11.44 -0.74 3.94
CA ILE A 80 -12.38 -1.87 4.12
C ILE A 80 -13.45 -1.54 5.18
N ALA A 81 -13.03 -0.98 6.31
CA ALA A 81 -13.94 -0.60 7.39
C ALA A 81 -14.93 0.48 6.94
N LEU A 82 -14.42 1.56 6.33
CA LEU A 82 -15.24 2.67 5.83
C LEU A 82 -16.16 2.22 4.69
N ALA A 83 -15.70 1.36 3.78
CA ALA A 83 -16.54 0.82 2.72
C ALA A 83 -17.72 0.03 3.28
N THR A 84 -17.49 -0.74 4.34
CA THR A 84 -18.50 -1.57 4.99
C THR A 84 -19.48 -0.72 5.79
N VAL A 85 -18.98 0.21 6.62
CA VAL A 85 -19.80 1.09 7.47
C VAL A 85 -20.69 2.01 6.64
N TYR A 86 -20.17 2.57 5.55
CA TYR A 86 -20.90 3.52 4.71
C TYR A 86 -21.52 2.91 3.45
N GLY A 87 -21.51 1.57 3.31
CA GLY A 87 -22.17 0.88 2.19
C GLY A 87 -21.60 1.22 0.81
N ALA A 88 -20.30 1.54 0.72
CA ALA A 88 -19.66 2.05 -0.49
C ALA A 88 -19.70 1.06 -1.67
N ALA A 89 -19.74 -0.24 -1.38
CA ALA A 89 -19.67 -1.31 -2.38
C ALA A 89 -20.72 -1.18 -3.50
N ALA A 90 -21.94 -0.74 -3.17
CA ALA A 90 -23.02 -0.57 -4.16
C ALA A 90 -22.78 0.59 -5.14
N HIS A 91 -21.90 1.53 -4.81
CA HIS A 91 -21.69 2.77 -5.56
C HIS A 91 -20.32 2.85 -6.26
N MET A 92 -19.51 1.79 -6.18
CA MET A 92 -18.14 1.81 -6.73
C MET A 92 -18.10 1.80 -8.27
N GLY A 93 -19.16 1.38 -8.97
CA GLY A 93 -19.20 1.38 -10.44
C GLY A 93 -17.99 0.70 -11.08
N PRO A 94 -17.33 1.30 -12.09
CA PRO A 94 -16.10 0.76 -12.66
C PRO A 94 -14.99 0.54 -11.63
N ALA A 95 -14.85 1.36 -10.59
CA ALA A 95 -13.81 1.19 -9.57
C ALA A 95 -13.97 -0.10 -8.73
N TYR A 96 -15.06 -0.86 -8.88
CA TYR A 96 -15.29 -2.12 -8.16
C TYR A 96 -14.19 -3.18 -8.37
N TRP A 97 -13.46 -3.15 -9.50
CA TRP A 97 -12.35 -4.09 -9.70
C TRP A 97 -11.19 -3.87 -8.71
N ILE A 98 -11.05 -2.67 -8.14
CA ILE A 98 -10.03 -2.34 -7.14
C ILE A 98 -10.21 -3.22 -5.89
N PRO A 99 -11.35 -3.20 -5.17
CA PRO A 99 -11.54 -4.11 -4.04
C PRO A 99 -11.68 -5.57 -4.44
N ALA A 100 -12.16 -5.88 -5.65
CA ALA A 100 -12.35 -7.27 -6.08
C ALA A 100 -11.03 -8.01 -6.35
N PHE A 101 -10.03 -7.33 -6.92
CA PHE A 101 -8.77 -7.96 -7.33
C PHE A 101 -7.55 -7.30 -6.70
N TRP A 102 -7.51 -5.96 -6.70
CA TRP A 102 -6.33 -5.22 -6.29
C TRP A 102 -6.09 -5.29 -4.78
N VAL A 103 -7.12 -5.01 -3.98
CA VAL A 103 -7.03 -5.00 -2.50
C VAL A 103 -6.54 -6.34 -1.93
N PRO A 104 -7.07 -7.53 -2.33
CA PRO A 104 -6.54 -8.81 -1.86
C PRO A 104 -5.05 -9.01 -2.17
N ALA A 105 -4.60 -8.64 -3.38
CA ALA A 105 -3.20 -8.75 -3.77
C ALA A 105 -2.30 -7.83 -2.91
N LEU A 106 -2.76 -6.61 -2.62
CA LEU A 106 -2.05 -5.67 -1.75
C LEU A 106 -1.95 -6.19 -0.31
N LEU A 107 -3.02 -6.77 0.25
CA LEU A 107 -2.99 -7.36 1.59
C LEU A 107 -1.95 -8.48 1.70
N VAL A 108 -1.92 -9.39 0.72
CA VAL A 108 -0.94 -10.49 0.68
C VAL A 108 0.49 -9.96 0.62
N THR A 109 0.72 -8.94 -0.21
CA THR A 109 2.06 -8.38 -0.40
C THR A 109 2.53 -7.55 0.80
N HIS A 110 1.63 -6.88 1.53
CA HIS A 110 1.93 -6.28 2.84
C HIS A 110 2.32 -7.34 3.89
N TYR A 111 1.58 -8.46 3.94
CA TYR A 111 1.90 -9.58 4.83
C TYR A 111 3.27 -10.19 4.54
N ILE A 112 3.58 -10.43 3.25
CA ILE A 112 4.90 -10.93 2.82
C ILE A 112 5.99 -9.94 3.20
N THR A 113 5.75 -8.64 3.03
CA THR A 113 6.71 -7.57 3.36
C THR A 113 6.98 -7.51 4.87
N PHE A 114 5.96 -7.61 5.73
CA PHE A 114 6.16 -7.71 7.18
C PHE A 114 7.00 -8.93 7.55
N THR A 115 6.66 -10.08 6.97
CA THR A 115 7.39 -11.33 7.21
C THR A 115 8.86 -11.19 6.80
N PHE A 116 9.12 -10.55 5.66
CA PHE A 116 10.47 -10.26 5.19
C PHE A 116 11.23 -9.33 6.15
N LEU A 117 10.63 -8.21 6.54
CA LEU A 117 11.23 -7.21 7.44
C LEU A 117 11.55 -7.77 8.83
N LEU A 118 10.69 -8.65 9.35
CA LEU A 118 10.80 -9.23 10.70
C LEU A 118 11.75 -10.42 10.75
N ARG A 119 11.71 -11.32 9.76
CA ARG A 119 12.40 -12.62 9.83
C ARG A 119 13.69 -12.68 9.01
N TYR A 120 13.74 -11.97 7.88
CA TYR A 120 14.81 -12.15 6.89
C TYR A 120 15.73 -10.92 6.77
N TRP A 121 15.21 -9.72 7.01
CA TRP A 121 16.01 -8.50 6.99
C TRP A 121 16.66 -8.23 8.36
N LYS A 122 17.63 -9.07 8.74
CA LYS A 122 18.52 -8.81 9.88
C LYS A 122 19.52 -7.73 9.48
N SER A 123 19.42 -6.54 10.08
CA SER A 123 20.51 -5.56 10.06
C SER A 123 21.76 -6.24 10.62
N GLY A 124 22.86 -6.20 9.88
CA GLY A 124 24.04 -7.03 10.10
C GLY A 124 24.45 -7.15 11.58
N ALA A 125 24.66 -8.37 12.03
CA ALA A 125 25.53 -8.60 13.17
C ALA A 125 26.89 -7.97 12.83
N PRO A 126 27.52 -7.19 13.73
CA PRO A 126 28.86 -6.69 13.47
C PRO A 126 29.77 -7.89 13.21
N ALA A 127 30.49 -7.84 12.09
CA ALA A 127 31.54 -8.80 11.79
C ALA A 127 32.50 -8.81 12.99
N GLN A 128 32.58 -9.94 13.68
CA GLN A 128 33.66 -10.23 14.62
C GLN A 128 34.95 -10.07 13.83
N ARG A 129 35.58 -8.90 13.95
CA ARG A 129 37.00 -8.74 13.67
C ARG A 129 37.69 -9.22 14.92
N GLU A 130 38.25 -10.41 14.89
CA GLU A 130 39.31 -10.77 15.83
C GLU A 130 40.55 -11.25 15.05
N PRO A 131 41.74 -10.90 15.57
CA PRO A 131 42.97 -10.67 14.82
C PRO A 131 43.71 -11.93 14.34
#